data_AF-A0AAV4M792-F1
#
_entry.id   AF-A0AAV4M792-F1
#
_cell.length_a   1.000
_cell.length_b   1.000
_cell.length_c   1.000
_cell.angle_alpha   90.00
_cell.angle_beta   90.00
_cell.angle_gamma   90.00
#
_symmetry.space_group_name_H-M   'P 1'
#
loop_
_entity.id
_entity.type
_entity.pdbx_description
1 polymer ?
#
loop_
_entity_poly.entity_id
_entity_poly.type
_entity_poly.pdbx_seq_one_letter_code
_entity_poly.pdbx_strand_id
1 'polypeptide(L)'
;MHDPNGISTNYLDTAMDMISNAKKHLPNCPNALVKPMDCADVLRGGHNKSGVYTVWPKKQGGRRQATGRVLRHGHGRRGWTVFQRRGNFLKPKDYFYKDWASYKKGFGHIDQDFWLGNDNIYALSTSACTPSVST
;
A
#
# COMPACT_ATOMS: atom_id res chain seq x y z
N MET A 1 4.46 -24.04 38.12
CA MET A 1 5.38 -24.83 37.27
C MET A 1 6.46 -23.87 36.79
N HIS A 2 7.66 -24.00 37.33
CA HIS A 2 8.80 -23.10 37.11
C HIS A 2 9.62 -23.54 35.89
N ASP A 3 10.04 -22.57 35.08
CA ASP A 3 11.00 -22.71 33.98
C ASP A 3 12.43 -22.60 34.55
N PRO A 4 13.44 -23.40 34.13
CA PRO A 4 14.72 -23.53 34.84
C PRO A 4 15.68 -22.35 34.73
N ASN A 5 15.33 -21.26 34.02
CA ASN A 5 16.25 -20.16 33.70
C ASN A 5 15.95 -18.83 34.41
N GLY A 6 14.95 -18.75 35.28
CA GLY A 6 14.85 -17.65 36.27
C GLY A 6 14.84 -16.20 35.75
N ILE A 7 14.48 -15.94 34.49
CA ILE A 7 14.31 -14.56 33.99
C ILE A 7 12.85 -14.18 34.14
N SER A 8 12.53 -13.35 35.14
CA SER A 8 11.27 -12.61 35.16
C SER A 8 11.35 -11.56 34.07
N THR A 9 10.90 -11.90 32.87
CA THR A 9 10.77 -10.92 31.78
C THR A 9 9.60 -10.01 32.13
N ASN A 10 9.85 -8.70 32.22
CA ASN A 10 8.75 -7.77 32.40
C ASN A 10 7.92 -7.70 31.11
N TYR A 11 6.71 -7.12 31.18
CA TYR A 11 5.84 -6.99 30.01
C TYR A 11 6.48 -6.19 28.86
N LEU A 12 7.37 -5.24 29.17
CA LEU A 12 8.10 -4.46 28.17
C LEU A 12 9.13 -5.32 27.42
N ASP A 13 9.87 -6.18 28.11
CA ASP A 13 10.87 -7.08 27.50
C ASP A 13 10.18 -8.08 26.57
N THR A 14 9.04 -8.60 27.01
CA THR A 14 8.20 -9.50 26.20
C THR A 14 7.67 -8.78 24.96
N ALA A 15 7.18 -7.55 25.11
CA ALA A 15 6.71 -6.75 23.99
C ALA A 15 7.85 -6.39 23.02
N MET A 16 9.04 -6.04 23.52
CA MET A 16 10.21 -5.75 22.70
C MET A 16 10.70 -6.98 21.93
N ASP A 17 10.67 -8.18 22.54
CA ASP A 17 11.02 -9.42 21.84
C ASP A 17 10.01 -9.76 20.75
N MET A 18 8.71 -9.61 21.02
CA MET A 18 7.66 -9.78 20.00
C MET A 18 7.83 -8.81 18.83
N ILE A 19 8.16 -7.55 19.11
CA ILE A 19 8.45 -6.53 18.06
C ILE A 19 9.72 -6.89 17.29
N SER A 20 10.78 -7.35 17.97
CA SER A 20 12.05 -7.74 17.36
C SER A 20 11.89 -8.94 16.42
N ASN A 21 11.17 -9.96 16.86
CA ASN A 21 10.88 -11.14 16.03
C ASN A 21 9.96 -10.78 14.85
N ALA A 22 8.98 -9.90 15.03
CA ALA A 22 8.19 -9.38 13.90
C ALA A 22 9.07 -8.63 12.88
N LYS A 23 10.03 -7.82 13.34
CA LYS A 23 10.99 -7.12 12.47
C LYS A 23 11.87 -8.06 11.64
N LYS A 24 12.27 -9.23 12.17
CA LYS A 24 13.06 -10.23 11.41
C LYS A 24 12.31 -10.80 10.21
N HIS A 25 10.98 -10.87 10.29
CA HIS A 25 10.12 -11.39 9.22
C HIS A 25 9.54 -10.31 8.31
N LEU A 26 9.83 -9.03 8.59
CA LEU A 26 9.42 -7.92 7.74
C LEU A 26 10.37 -7.80 6.54
N PRO A 27 9.84 -7.74 5.30
CA PRO A 27 10.68 -7.53 4.12
C PRO A 27 11.37 -6.17 4.21
N ASN A 28 12.69 -6.14 4.05
CA ASN A 28 13.46 -4.90 4.01
C ASN A 28 13.16 -4.14 2.70
N CYS A 29 12.89 -2.83 2.81
CA CYS A 29 12.46 -2.01 1.68
C CYS A 29 13.66 -1.19 1.15
N PRO A 30 14.10 -1.41 -0.10
CA PRO A 30 15.16 -0.60 -0.68
C PRO A 30 14.78 0.87 -0.76
N ASN A 31 15.74 1.76 -0.48
CA ASN A 31 15.52 3.20 -0.39
C ASN A 31 15.09 3.87 -1.71
N ALA A 32 15.25 3.21 -2.85
CA ALA A 32 14.71 3.65 -4.13
C ALA A 32 14.43 2.43 -5.00
N LEU A 33 13.16 2.04 -5.12
CA LEU A 33 12.78 0.98 -6.04
C LEU A 33 12.68 1.55 -7.46
N VAL A 34 13.44 0.98 -8.40
CA VAL A 34 13.28 1.18 -9.86
C VAL A 34 11.82 0.94 -10.31
N LYS A 35 11.07 0.16 -9.52
CA LYS A 35 9.64 -0.13 -9.67
C LYS A 35 8.93 0.07 -8.33
N PRO A 36 8.42 1.28 -8.02
CA PRO A 36 7.70 1.55 -6.76
C PRO A 36 6.45 0.68 -6.63
N MET A 37 6.18 0.11 -5.46
CA MET A 37 5.01 -0.75 -5.23
C MET A 37 3.76 0.07 -4.94
N ASP A 38 3.92 1.27 -4.36
CA ASP A 38 2.85 2.19 -3.99
C ASP A 38 3.30 3.66 -4.06
N CYS A 39 2.41 4.59 -3.75
CA CYS A 39 2.71 6.02 -3.72
C CYS A 39 3.68 6.43 -2.58
N ALA A 40 3.93 5.57 -1.59
CA ALA A 40 4.93 5.82 -0.55
C ALA A 40 6.34 5.54 -1.09
N ASP A 41 6.52 4.50 -1.89
CA ASP A 41 7.75 4.26 -2.65
C ASP A 41 8.03 5.38 -3.65
N VAL A 42 7.00 5.84 -4.37
CA VAL A 42 7.10 6.98 -5.29
C VAL A 42 7.62 8.23 -4.55
N LEU A 43 7.05 8.53 -3.38
CA LEU A 43 7.49 9.65 -2.57
C LEU A 43 8.93 9.47 -2.07
N ARG A 44 9.30 8.26 -1.65
CA ARG A 44 10.66 7.93 -1.21
C ARG A 44 11.69 8.06 -2.33
N GLY A 45 11.28 7.79 -3.57
CA GLY A 45 12.06 8.06 -4.79
C GLY A 45 12.22 9.55 -5.13
N GLY A 46 11.70 10.47 -4.31
CA GLY A 46 11.84 11.93 -4.49
C GLY A 46 10.71 12.59 -5.28
N HIS A 47 9.68 11.85 -5.68
CA HIS A 47 8.55 12.41 -6.42
C HIS A 47 7.56 13.11 -5.48
N ASN A 48 7.80 14.39 -5.24
CA ASN A 48 7.08 15.18 -4.24
C ASN A 48 5.80 15.86 -4.75
N LYS A 49 5.45 15.72 -6.03
CA LYS A 49 4.25 16.33 -6.63
C LYS A 49 3.06 15.38 -6.56
N SER A 50 1.87 15.91 -6.31
CA SER A 50 0.62 15.15 -6.52
C SER A 50 0.41 14.92 -8.01
N GLY A 51 -0.14 13.76 -8.35
CA GLY A 51 -0.32 13.39 -9.74
C GLY A 51 -0.45 11.89 -9.91
N VAL A 52 -0.53 11.49 -11.16
CA VAL A 52 -0.71 10.11 -11.57
C VAL A 52 0.65 9.43 -11.74
N TYR A 53 0.86 8.34 -11.01
CA TYR A 53 2.08 7.55 -11.06
C TYR A 53 1.78 6.10 -11.43
N THR A 54 2.70 5.46 -12.13
CA THR A 54 2.65 4.00 -12.32
C THR A 54 3.27 3.33 -11.10
N VAL A 55 2.66 2.25 -10.64
CA VAL A 55 3.17 1.40 -9.55
C VAL A 55 3.17 -0.07 -9.94
N TRP A 56 3.95 -0.87 -9.22
CA TRP A 56 4.23 -2.28 -9.52
C TRP A 56 4.13 -3.16 -8.26
N PRO A 57 2.93 -3.27 -7.63
CA PRO A 57 2.72 -4.19 -6.53
C PRO A 57 2.97 -5.64 -6.97
N LYS A 58 3.29 -6.49 -5.99
CA LYS A 58 3.46 -7.93 -6.21
C LYS A 58 2.08 -8.57 -6.31
N LYS A 59 1.82 -9.29 -7.41
CA LYS A 59 0.67 -10.19 -7.47
C LYS A 59 1.00 -11.52 -6.77
N GLN A 60 -0.05 -12.26 -6.40
CA GLN A 60 0.07 -13.65 -5.97
C GLN A 60 0.89 -14.44 -7.01
N GLY A 61 1.95 -15.12 -6.56
CA GLY A 61 2.95 -15.76 -7.45
C GLY A 61 4.21 -14.93 -7.74
N GLY A 62 4.42 -13.80 -7.05
CA GLY A 62 5.70 -13.07 -7.02
C GLY A 62 6.00 -12.20 -8.26
N ARG A 63 5.15 -12.25 -9.29
CA ARG A 63 5.33 -11.45 -10.51
C ARG A 63 4.88 -10.01 -10.24
N ARG A 64 5.81 -9.06 -10.32
CA ARG A 64 5.50 -7.62 -10.30
C ARG A 64 4.83 -7.27 -11.62
N GLN A 65 3.57 -6.88 -11.58
CA GLN A 65 2.82 -6.45 -12.74
C GLN A 65 2.49 -4.96 -12.58
N ALA A 66 2.64 -4.18 -13.64
CA ALA A 66 2.22 -2.78 -13.63
C ALA A 66 0.72 -2.74 -13.30
N THR A 67 0.39 -2.27 -12.12
CA THR A 67 -0.96 -2.33 -11.60
C THR A 67 -1.43 -0.89 -11.41
N GLY A 68 -2.03 -0.37 -12.48
CA GLY A 68 -2.76 0.90 -12.44
C GLY A 68 -1.89 2.14 -12.30
N ARG A 69 -2.34 3.19 -12.99
CA ARG A 69 -2.06 4.56 -12.62
C ARG A 69 -2.68 4.80 -11.23
N VAL A 70 -1.95 5.37 -10.29
CA VAL A 70 -2.46 5.72 -8.96
C VAL A 70 -2.27 7.22 -8.75
N LEU A 71 -3.28 7.88 -8.18
CA LEU A 71 -3.16 9.28 -7.79
C LEU A 71 -2.46 9.37 -6.42
N ARG A 72 -1.38 10.14 -6.35
CA ARG A 72 -0.83 10.64 -5.08
C ARG A 72 -1.57 11.93 -4.71
N HIS A 73 -2.24 11.93 -3.56
CA HIS A 73 -2.95 13.11 -3.05
C HIS A 73 -2.47 13.51 -1.65
N GLY A 74 -2.34 14.81 -1.41
CA GLY A 74 -2.08 15.40 -0.09
C GLY A 74 -0.95 16.43 -0.07
N HIS A 75 -1.10 17.42 0.82
CA HIS A 75 -0.03 18.33 1.21
C HIS A 75 0.82 17.67 2.31
N GLY A 76 2.13 17.51 2.08
CA GLY A 76 3.08 16.99 3.07
C GLY A 76 3.82 15.70 2.69
N ARG A 77 4.48 15.08 3.68
CA ARG A 77 5.38 13.91 3.52
C ARG A 77 4.66 12.56 3.48
N ARG A 78 3.36 12.52 3.16
CA ARG A 78 2.58 11.27 3.08
C ARG A 78 2.39 10.86 1.61
N GLY A 79 2.60 9.58 1.32
CA GLY A 79 2.55 8.99 -0.02
C GLY A 79 1.28 8.18 -0.23
N TRP A 80 0.11 8.81 -0.14
CA TRP A 80 -1.16 8.10 -0.23
C TRP A 80 -1.44 7.57 -1.63
N THR A 81 -1.86 6.30 -1.69
CA THR A 81 -2.31 5.60 -2.90
C THR A 81 -3.84 5.72 -2.97
N VAL A 82 -4.37 6.57 -3.84
CA VAL A 82 -5.83 6.70 -4.02
C VAL A 82 -6.35 5.56 -4.88
N PHE A 83 -7.28 4.76 -4.33
CA PHE A 83 -7.90 3.62 -5.03
C PHE A 83 -9.35 3.88 -5.48
N GLN A 84 -9.98 4.96 -5.01
CA GLN A 84 -11.32 5.39 -5.42
C GLN A 84 -11.38 6.93 -5.39
N ARG A 85 -12.10 7.53 -6.34
CA ARG A 85 -12.44 8.96 -6.32
C ARG A 85 -13.88 9.18 -6.76
N ARG A 86 -14.55 10.13 -6.11
CA ARG A 86 -15.88 10.69 -6.47
C ARG A 86 -15.80 12.21 -6.55
N GLY A 87 -16.48 12.81 -7.52
CA GLY A 87 -16.59 14.26 -7.66
C GLY A 87 -17.59 14.68 -8.73
N ASN A 88 -17.71 15.99 -8.93
CA ASN A 88 -18.59 16.54 -9.95
C ASN A 88 -17.90 16.55 -11.33
N PHE A 89 -17.71 15.36 -11.91
CA PHE A 89 -17.12 15.17 -13.24
C PHE A 89 -18.17 14.84 -14.31
N LEU A 90 -19.39 15.37 -14.14
CA LEU A 90 -20.52 15.16 -15.07
C LEU A 90 -20.85 13.67 -15.31
N LYS A 91 -20.65 12.83 -14.28
CA LYS A 91 -21.08 11.43 -14.32
C LYS A 91 -22.52 11.28 -13.82
N PRO A 92 -23.29 10.32 -14.36
CA PRO A 92 -24.59 9.94 -13.82
C PRO A 92 -24.51 9.58 -12.32
N LYS A 93 -25.57 9.80 -11.55
CA LYS A 93 -25.60 9.46 -10.12
C LYS A 93 -25.35 7.96 -9.86
N ASP A 94 -25.82 7.14 -10.79
CA ASP A 94 -25.70 5.68 -10.83
C ASP A 94 -24.43 5.20 -11.56
N TYR A 95 -23.45 6.07 -11.85
CA TYR A 95 -22.22 5.68 -12.54
C TYR A 95 -21.45 4.51 -11.87
N PHE A 96 -21.57 4.41 -10.54
CA PHE A 96 -20.98 3.34 -9.72
C PHE A 96 -21.87 2.10 -9.59
N TYR A 97 -23.07 2.10 -10.14
CA TYR A 97 -23.89 0.90 -10.24
C TYR A 97 -23.35 0.02 -11.37
N LYS A 98 -22.43 -0.88 -11.01
CA LYS A 98 -21.73 -1.77 -11.95
C LYS A 98 -21.72 -3.21 -11.43
N ASP A 99 -21.49 -4.14 -12.35
CA ASP A 99 -21.38 -5.56 -12.06
C ASP A 99 -20.07 -5.94 -11.36
N TRP A 100 -20.02 -7.19 -10.88
CA TRP A 100 -18.83 -7.73 -10.21
C TRP A 100 -17.58 -7.67 -11.09
N ALA A 101 -17.70 -7.98 -12.38
CA ALA A 101 -16.58 -7.96 -13.30
C ALA A 101 -15.94 -6.57 -13.41
N SER A 102 -16.76 -5.52 -13.46
CA SER A 102 -16.29 -4.12 -13.44
C SER A 102 -15.59 -3.78 -12.13
N TYR A 103 -16.14 -4.16 -10.98
CA TYR A 103 -15.50 -3.91 -9.69
C TYR A 103 -14.20 -4.69 -9.52
N LYS A 104 -14.12 -5.91 -10.06
CA LYS A 104 -12.91 -6.73 -10.06
C LYS A 104 -11.77 -6.09 -10.87
N LYS A 105 -12.07 -5.67 -12.12
CA LYS A 105 -11.08 -5.09 -13.06
C LYS A 105 -10.77 -3.62 -12.78
N GLY A 106 -11.73 -2.86 -12.27
CA GLY A 106 -11.67 -1.40 -12.16
C GLY A 106 -12.36 -0.69 -13.34
N PHE A 107 -12.78 0.55 -13.10
CA PHE A 107 -13.47 1.39 -14.09
C PHE A 107 -13.26 2.87 -13.81
N GLY A 108 -13.56 3.71 -14.81
CA GLY A 108 -13.45 5.16 -14.73
C GLY A 108 -12.08 5.70 -15.10
N HIS A 109 -11.89 7.00 -14.88
CA HIS A 109 -10.67 7.72 -15.24
C HIS A 109 -9.98 8.22 -13.98
N ILE A 110 -8.67 7.96 -13.87
CA ILE A 110 -7.87 8.23 -12.67
C ILE A 110 -7.90 9.71 -12.22
N ASP A 111 -8.13 10.62 -13.17
CA ASP A 111 -8.21 12.06 -12.93
C ASP A 111 -9.63 12.55 -12.56
N GLN A 112 -10.64 11.67 -12.66
CA GLN A 112 -12.06 11.92 -12.40
C GLN A 112 -12.63 10.90 -11.40
N ASP A 113 -13.87 10.45 -11.63
CA ASP A 113 -14.49 9.33 -10.94
C ASP A 113 -13.89 8.00 -11.41
N PHE A 114 -13.36 7.22 -10.46
CA PHE A 114 -12.83 5.89 -10.75
C PHE A 114 -12.89 4.93 -9.56
N TRP A 115 -12.78 3.65 -9.90
CA TRP A 115 -12.51 2.54 -9.01
C TRP A 115 -11.30 1.76 -9.54
N LEU A 116 -10.26 1.61 -8.72
CA LEU A 116 -9.00 1.00 -9.16
C LEU A 116 -9.15 -0.47 -9.56
N GLY A 117 -10.10 -1.19 -8.98
CA GLY A 117 -10.32 -2.62 -9.21
C GLY A 117 -9.89 -3.48 -8.01
N ASN A 118 -10.73 -4.45 -7.64
CA ASN A 118 -10.50 -5.27 -6.43
C ASN A 118 -9.22 -6.09 -6.53
N ASP A 119 -8.88 -6.64 -7.70
CA ASP A 119 -7.64 -7.40 -7.90
C ASP A 119 -6.39 -6.52 -7.68
N ASN A 120 -6.51 -5.24 -8.04
CA ASN A 120 -5.44 -4.25 -7.90
C ASN A 120 -5.32 -3.78 -6.45
N ILE A 121 -6.44 -3.54 -5.77
CA ILE A 121 -6.50 -3.19 -4.35
C ILE A 121 -5.94 -4.33 -3.51
N TYR A 122 -6.30 -5.58 -3.82
CA TYR A 122 -5.75 -6.76 -3.17
C TYR A 122 -4.23 -6.87 -3.34
N ALA A 123 -3.72 -6.66 -4.56
CA ALA A 123 -2.29 -6.65 -4.80
C ALA A 123 -1.58 -5.56 -3.97
N LEU A 124 -2.15 -4.36 -3.89
CA LEU A 124 -1.58 -3.25 -3.09
C LEU A 124 -1.59 -3.56 -1.59
N SER A 125 -2.69 -4.08 -1.04
CA SER A 125 -2.83 -4.32 0.40
C SER A 125 -1.97 -5.49 0.89
N THR A 126 -1.67 -6.45 0.01
CA THR A 126 -0.82 -7.62 0.31
C THR A 126 0.66 -7.39 -0.03
N SER A 127 1.00 -6.29 -0.71
CA SER A 127 2.37 -5.95 -1.12
C SER A 127 3.13 -5.07 -0.11
N ALA A 128 2.66 -4.99 1.13
CA ALA A 128 3.23 -4.08 2.12
C ALA A 128 4.72 -4.35 2.39
N CYS A 129 5.47 -3.27 2.41
CA CYS A 129 6.84 -3.24 2.86
C CYS A 129 6.92 -2.13 3.90
N THR A 130 6.96 -2.49 5.19
CA THR A 130 6.96 -1.50 6.27
C THR A 130 8.35 -0.88 6.38
N PRO A 131 8.50 0.46 6.41
CA PRO A 131 9.79 1.06 6.66
C PRO A 131 10.29 0.63 8.04
N SER A 132 11.56 0.23 8.12
CA SER A 132 12.26 0.13 9.40
C SER A 132 12.20 1.50 10.05
N VAL A 133 11.48 1.61 11.16
CA VAL A 133 11.56 2.81 12.01
C VAL A 133 12.98 2.83 12.57
N SER A 134 13.82 3.70 12.02
CA SER A 134 15.09 4.08 12.63
C SER A 134 14.77 4.99 13.81
N THR A 135 14.66 4.40 14.99
CA THR A 135 14.85 5.07 16.29
C THR A 135 16.33 5.07 16.63
#